data_AF-E9HU62-F1
#
_entry.id   AF-E9HU62-F1
#
_cell.length_a   1.000
_cell.length_b   1.000
_cell.length_c   1.000
_cell.angle_alpha   90.00
_cell.angle_beta   90.00
_cell.angle_gamma   90.00
#
_symmetry.space_group_name_H-M   'P 1'
#
loop_
_entity.id
_entity.type
_entity.pdbx_description
1 polymer ?
#
loop_
_entity_poly.entity_id
_entity_poly.type
_entity_poly.pdbx_seq_one_letter_code
_entity_poly.pdbx_strand_id
1 'polypeptide(L)'
;MATRFPLEMIEEEPEEEELEEDEPEEWQTTADPAVIKHRRISAKSAHTKSLNQALLATRAGEDVEKVKLLRAIIVREYEALKEIHTRYMELAKLNQEDGDKEYKWAYEVTEKQRKALKDVQKYLNPHLPKPEGSVRSSASSRSSTREKLQEAERLQKETELKIQQQRAEATERAAEEERMHQLETARKAEEKRIEAARQDRQLQM
;
A
#
# COMPACT_ATOMS: atom_id res chain seq x y z
N MET A 1 -62.95 -17.39 -41.52
CA MET A 1 -63.23 -16.59 -40.31
C MET A 1 -61.96 -16.59 -39.48
N ALA A 2 -61.44 -15.40 -39.17
CA ALA A 2 -60.15 -15.23 -38.51
C ALA A 2 -60.26 -15.53 -37.01
N THR A 3 -59.50 -16.51 -36.52
CA THR A 3 -59.23 -16.67 -35.09
C THR A 3 -57.93 -15.95 -34.78
N ARG A 4 -58.09 -14.80 -34.13
CA ARG A 4 -57.05 -13.89 -33.67
C ARG A 4 -56.49 -14.47 -32.37
N PHE A 5 -55.28 -15.03 -32.38
CA PHE A 5 -54.56 -15.34 -31.15
C PHE A 5 -54.12 -14.00 -30.52
N PRO A 6 -54.43 -13.71 -29.25
CA PRO A 6 -53.79 -12.60 -28.56
C PRO A 6 -52.33 -13.00 -28.28
N LEU A 7 -51.37 -12.18 -28.73
CA LEU A 7 -50.02 -12.19 -28.20
C LEU A 7 -50.13 -11.79 -26.73
N GLU A 8 -49.97 -12.75 -25.81
CA GLU A 8 -49.61 -12.43 -24.44
C GLU A 8 -48.25 -11.75 -24.49
N MET A 9 -48.22 -10.48 -24.11
CA MET A 9 -46.99 -9.76 -23.83
C MET A 9 -46.39 -10.45 -22.62
N ILE A 10 -45.31 -11.20 -22.83
CA ILE A 10 -44.42 -11.58 -21.75
C ILE A 10 -43.81 -10.26 -21.29
N GLU A 11 -44.36 -9.69 -20.22
CA GLU A 11 -43.67 -8.70 -19.41
C GLU A 11 -42.46 -9.43 -18.82
N GLU A 12 -41.35 -9.37 -19.55
CA GLU A 12 -40.03 -9.70 -19.04
C GLU A 12 -39.71 -8.62 -18.00
N GLU A 13 -40.14 -8.87 -16.75
CA GLU A 13 -39.64 -8.13 -15.60
C GLU A 13 -38.11 -8.17 -15.70
N PRO A 14 -37.42 -7.02 -15.67
CA PRO A 14 -35.98 -7.06 -15.55
C PRO A 14 -35.68 -7.74 -14.21
N GLU A 15 -35.03 -8.91 -14.25
CA GLU A 15 -34.36 -9.45 -13.08
C GLU A 15 -33.43 -8.35 -12.59
N GLU A 16 -33.84 -7.66 -11.53
CA GLU A 16 -32.96 -6.77 -10.79
C GLU A 16 -31.84 -7.68 -10.27
N GLU A 17 -30.72 -7.70 -11.00
CA GLU A 17 -29.45 -8.19 -10.47
C GLU A 17 -29.20 -7.39 -9.18
N GLU A 18 -29.60 -7.94 -8.04
CA GLU A 18 -29.16 -7.51 -6.72
C GLU A 18 -27.64 -7.50 -6.78
N LEU A 19 -27.07 -6.31 -7.00
CA LEU A 19 -25.67 -6.05 -6.75
C LEU A 19 -25.48 -6.34 -5.26
N GLU A 20 -24.96 -7.53 -4.94
CA GLU A 20 -24.45 -7.87 -3.60
C GLU A 20 -23.45 -6.77 -3.23
N GLU A 21 -23.90 -5.77 -2.46
CA GLU A 21 -23.01 -4.78 -1.87
C GLU A 21 -22.08 -5.58 -0.95
N ASP A 22 -20.80 -5.71 -1.32
CA ASP A 22 -19.78 -6.39 -0.53
C ASP A 22 -19.82 -5.83 0.92
N GLU A 23 -20.45 -6.57 1.82
CA GLU A 23 -20.57 -6.16 3.22
C GLU A 23 -19.16 -6.00 3.78
N PRO A 24 -18.83 -4.84 4.39
CA PRO A 24 -17.47 -4.58 4.82
C PRO A 24 -17.06 -5.62 5.86
N GLU A 25 -15.90 -6.27 5.63
CA GLU A 25 -15.40 -7.29 6.55
C GLU A 25 -15.27 -6.69 7.96
N GLU A 26 -15.56 -7.47 9.01
CA GLU A 26 -15.59 -6.99 10.41
C GLU A 26 -14.35 -6.15 10.82
N TRP A 27 -13.16 -6.51 10.32
CA TRP A 27 -11.93 -5.77 10.61
C TRP A 27 -11.90 -4.36 10.01
N GLN A 28 -12.74 -4.08 9.00
CA GLN A 28 -12.87 -2.80 8.32
C GLN A 28 -13.76 -1.81 9.07
N THR A 29 -14.59 -2.27 10.01
CA THR A 29 -15.50 -1.39 10.78
C THR A 29 -15.14 -1.36 12.25
N THR A 30 -14.54 -2.43 12.78
CA THR A 30 -14.13 -2.49 14.19
C THR A 30 -13.01 -1.50 14.52
N ALA A 31 -13.07 -0.94 15.73
CA ALA A 31 -12.01 -0.13 16.33
C ALA A 31 -11.12 -0.93 17.29
N ASP A 32 -11.42 -2.22 17.53
CA ASP A 32 -10.65 -3.07 18.45
C ASP A 32 -9.36 -3.60 17.79
N PRO A 33 -8.17 -3.19 18.26
CA PRO A 33 -6.90 -3.67 17.73
C PRO A 33 -6.71 -5.19 17.87
N ALA A 34 -7.35 -5.84 18.85
CA ALA A 34 -7.24 -7.29 19.04
C ALA A 34 -7.91 -8.06 17.91
N VAL A 35 -9.10 -7.63 17.48
CA VAL A 35 -9.83 -8.21 16.34
C VAL A 35 -9.02 -8.04 15.06
N ILE A 36 -8.48 -6.85 14.82
CA ILE A 36 -7.64 -6.58 13.62
C ILE A 36 -6.36 -7.42 13.66
N LYS A 37 -5.71 -7.57 14.82
CA LYS A 37 -4.53 -8.44 14.97
C LYS A 37 -4.86 -9.90 14.67
N HIS A 38 -6.01 -10.38 15.11
CA HIS A 38 -6.45 -11.74 14.81
C HIS A 38 -6.67 -11.94 13.30
N ARG A 39 -7.39 -11.01 12.64
CA ARG A 39 -7.56 -11.02 11.18
C ARG A 39 -6.20 -10.98 10.46
N ARG A 40 -5.27 -10.15 10.93
CA ARG A 40 -3.91 -10.05 10.37
C ARG A 40 -3.16 -11.38 10.42
N ILE A 41 -3.29 -12.13 11.52
CA ILE A 41 -2.67 -13.45 11.66
C ILE A 41 -3.27 -14.44 10.65
N SER A 42 -4.60 -14.43 10.49
CA SER A 42 -5.31 -15.25 9.50
C SER A 42 -4.91 -14.91 8.07
N ALA A 43 -4.88 -13.61 7.72
CA ALA A 43 -4.42 -13.13 6.42
C ALA A 43 -2.96 -13.51 6.14
N LYS A 44 -2.07 -13.38 7.15
CA LYS A 44 -0.67 -13.82 7.04
C LYS A 44 -0.57 -15.32 6.76
N SER A 45 -1.41 -16.12 7.42
CA SER A 45 -1.46 -17.57 7.21
C SER A 45 -1.90 -17.92 5.78
N ALA A 46 -2.96 -17.28 5.28
CA ALA A 46 -3.42 -17.44 3.89
C ALA A 46 -2.32 -17.06 2.89
N HIS A 47 -1.76 -15.86 3.03
CA HIS A 47 -0.66 -15.37 2.20
C HIS A 47 0.54 -16.34 2.20
N THR A 48 0.92 -16.86 3.37
CA THR A 48 2.03 -17.82 3.50
C THR A 48 1.74 -19.14 2.78
N LYS A 49 0.50 -19.65 2.86
CA LYS A 49 0.07 -20.86 2.16
C LYS A 49 0.16 -20.67 0.64
N SER A 50 -0.41 -19.59 0.13
CA SER A 50 -0.37 -19.27 -1.31
C SER A 50 1.06 -19.08 -1.80
N LEU A 51 1.91 -18.39 -1.02
CA LEU A 51 3.32 -18.21 -1.31
C LEU A 51 4.04 -19.56 -1.47
N ASN A 52 3.86 -20.46 -0.50
CA ASN A 52 4.44 -21.80 -0.57
C ASN A 52 3.89 -22.60 -1.76
N GLN A 53 2.60 -22.48 -2.06
CA GLN A 53 1.98 -23.15 -3.19
C GLN A 53 2.58 -22.70 -4.53
N ALA A 54 2.79 -21.39 -4.76
CA ALA A 54 3.44 -20.92 -5.98
C ALA A 54 4.90 -21.35 -6.09
N LEU A 55 5.64 -21.34 -4.99
CA LEU A 55 7.02 -21.81 -4.98
C LEU A 55 7.13 -23.30 -5.30
N LEU A 56 6.21 -24.12 -4.76
CA LEU A 56 6.14 -25.55 -5.07
C LEU A 56 5.76 -25.77 -6.54
N ALA A 57 4.72 -25.10 -7.04
CA ALA A 57 4.28 -25.20 -8.44
C ALA A 57 5.42 -24.81 -9.41
N THR A 58 6.14 -23.74 -9.08
CA THR A 58 7.31 -23.28 -9.83
C THR A 58 8.43 -24.32 -9.86
N ARG A 59 8.73 -24.96 -8.72
CA ARG A 59 9.78 -25.99 -8.63
C ARG A 59 9.40 -27.29 -9.32
N ALA A 60 8.12 -27.64 -9.28
CA ALA A 60 7.58 -28.83 -9.95
C ALA A 60 7.43 -28.62 -11.47
N GLY A 61 7.61 -27.39 -11.98
CA GLY A 61 7.42 -27.08 -13.38
C GLY A 61 5.96 -27.24 -13.83
N GLU A 62 5.02 -26.93 -12.95
CA GLU A 62 3.58 -27.02 -13.22
C GLU A 62 3.12 -26.08 -14.35
N ASP A 63 1.85 -26.19 -14.74
CA ASP A 63 1.28 -25.36 -15.80
C ASP A 63 1.50 -23.84 -15.62
N VAL A 64 1.82 -23.16 -16.73
CA VAL A 64 2.17 -21.73 -16.73
C VAL A 64 1.00 -20.86 -16.29
N GLU A 65 -0.23 -21.17 -16.71
CA GLU A 65 -1.42 -20.42 -16.32
C GLU A 65 -1.73 -20.62 -14.84
N LYS A 66 -1.52 -21.84 -14.31
CA LYS A 66 -1.59 -22.10 -12.87
C LYS A 66 -0.59 -21.25 -12.09
N VAL A 67 0.67 -21.15 -12.54
CA VAL A 67 1.69 -20.32 -11.87
C VAL A 67 1.35 -18.82 -11.97
N LYS A 68 0.79 -18.35 -13.08
CA LYS A 68 0.29 -16.97 -13.23
C LYS A 68 -0.87 -16.68 -12.25
N LEU A 69 -1.82 -17.60 -12.13
CA LEU A 69 -2.93 -17.47 -11.19
C LEU A 69 -2.42 -17.39 -9.75
N LEU A 70 -1.51 -18.29 -9.36
CA LEU A 70 -0.91 -18.28 -8.03
C LEU A 70 -0.13 -16.98 -7.76
N ARG A 71 0.57 -16.42 -8.76
CA ARG A 71 1.21 -15.11 -8.66
C ARG A 71 0.19 -14.00 -8.34
N ALA A 72 -0.95 -13.99 -9.03
CA ALA A 72 -2.00 -12.99 -8.79
C ALA A 72 -2.61 -13.13 -7.38
N ILE A 73 -2.88 -14.35 -6.92
CA ILE A 73 -3.38 -14.63 -5.57
C ILE A 73 -2.41 -14.11 -4.52
N ILE A 74 -1.13 -14.43 -4.65
CA ILE A 74 -0.08 -14.01 -3.70
C ILE A 74 0.02 -12.48 -3.60
N VAL A 75 -0.13 -11.76 -4.71
CA VAL A 75 -0.13 -10.28 -4.73
C VAL A 75 -1.35 -9.75 -4.00
N ARG A 76 -2.55 -10.22 -4.34
CA ARG A 76 -3.82 -9.78 -3.72
C ARG A 76 -3.83 -10.03 -2.22
N GLU A 77 -3.46 -11.22 -1.77
CA GLU A 77 -3.43 -11.56 -0.34
C GLU A 77 -2.39 -10.74 0.44
N TYR A 78 -1.27 -10.39 -0.21
CA TYR A 78 -0.27 -9.52 0.38
C TYR A 78 -0.76 -8.08 0.54
N GLU A 79 -1.48 -7.56 -0.45
CA GLU A 79 -2.09 -6.23 -0.40
C GLU A 79 -3.12 -6.15 0.74
N ALA A 80 -4.03 -7.12 0.82
CA ALA A 80 -4.98 -7.22 1.93
C ALA A 80 -4.26 -7.30 3.30
N LEU A 81 -3.20 -8.12 3.40
CA LEU A 81 -2.40 -8.22 4.63
C LEU A 81 -1.77 -6.88 5.02
N LYS A 82 -1.28 -6.11 4.05
CA LYS A 82 -0.71 -4.78 4.30
C LYS A 82 -1.77 -3.81 4.82
N GLU A 83 -2.95 -3.79 4.21
CA GLU A 83 -4.05 -2.92 4.64
C GLU A 83 -4.48 -3.22 6.09
N ILE A 84 -4.65 -4.51 6.41
CA ILE A 84 -4.97 -4.94 7.77
C ILE A 84 -3.85 -4.55 8.75
N HIS A 85 -2.58 -4.70 8.35
CA HIS A 85 -1.44 -4.31 9.18
C HIS A 85 -1.36 -2.81 9.41
N THR A 86 -1.54 -1.98 8.38
CA THR A 86 -1.59 -0.52 8.49
C THR A 86 -2.66 -0.08 9.48
N ARG A 87 -3.89 -0.60 9.33
CA ARG A 87 -4.99 -0.30 10.24
C ARG A 87 -4.68 -0.72 11.68
N TYR A 88 -4.06 -1.89 11.88
CA TYR A 88 -3.62 -2.31 13.21
C TYR A 88 -2.62 -1.33 13.81
N MET A 89 -1.64 -0.85 13.04
CA MET A 89 -0.63 0.10 13.50
C MET A 89 -1.25 1.43 13.93
N GLU A 90 -2.29 1.90 13.23
CA GLU A 90 -3.02 3.13 13.56
C GLU A 90 -3.80 3.01 14.88
N LEU A 91 -4.42 1.85 15.14
CA LEU A 91 -5.32 1.67 16.29
C LEU A 91 -4.63 1.12 17.54
N ALA A 92 -3.54 0.36 17.40
CA ALA A 92 -2.93 -0.37 18.51
C ALA A 92 -2.17 0.50 19.53
N LYS A 93 -1.98 1.81 19.26
CA LYS A 93 -1.29 2.78 20.14
C LYS A 93 -0.02 2.20 20.78
N LEU A 94 0.85 1.65 19.93
CA LEU A 94 2.06 0.95 20.37
C LEU A 94 3.08 1.93 20.95
N ASN A 95 3.85 1.46 21.95
CA ASN A 95 5.08 2.14 22.35
C ASN A 95 6.16 1.97 21.26
N GLN A 96 7.29 2.67 21.40
CA GLN A 96 8.39 2.61 20.42
C GLN A 96 8.90 1.18 20.20
N GLU A 97 9.12 0.41 21.27
CA GLU A 97 9.68 -0.94 21.18
C GLU A 97 8.75 -1.91 20.45
N ASP A 98 7.46 -1.88 20.78
CA ASP A 98 6.46 -2.73 20.14
C ASP A 98 6.19 -2.27 18.71
N GLY A 99 6.24 -0.96 18.44
CA GLY A 99 6.23 -0.41 17.09
C GLY A 99 7.40 -0.95 16.25
N ASP A 100 8.63 -0.90 16.77
CA ASP A 100 9.83 -1.39 16.08
C ASP A 100 9.75 -2.90 15.77
N LYS A 101 9.21 -3.69 16.71
CA LYS A 101 8.95 -5.14 16.49
C LYS A 101 7.96 -5.35 15.34
N GLU A 102 6.89 -4.56 15.29
CA GLU A 102 5.86 -4.65 14.25
C GLU A 102 6.38 -4.20 12.88
N TYR A 103 7.19 -3.14 12.83
CA TYR A 103 7.90 -2.72 11.60
C TYR A 103 8.84 -3.81 11.09
N LYS A 104 9.66 -4.39 11.98
CA LYS A 104 10.54 -5.51 11.63
C LYS A 104 9.75 -6.70 11.09
N TRP A 105 8.63 -7.04 11.72
CA TRP A 105 7.74 -8.11 11.25
C TRP A 105 7.20 -7.82 9.84
N ALA A 106 6.73 -6.61 9.58
CA ALA A 106 6.21 -6.23 8.26
C ALA A 106 7.30 -6.26 7.18
N TYR A 107 8.51 -5.82 7.53
CA TYR A 107 9.68 -5.90 6.66
C TYR A 107 10.02 -7.35 6.29
N GLU A 108 10.05 -8.27 7.27
CA GLU A 108 10.32 -9.69 7.00
C GLU A 108 9.28 -10.33 6.09
N VAL A 109 7.99 -9.98 6.24
CA VAL A 109 6.92 -10.44 5.34
C VAL A 109 7.13 -9.89 3.92
N THR A 110 7.44 -8.60 3.80
CA THR A 110 7.72 -7.92 2.52
C THR A 110 8.89 -8.59 1.78
N GLU A 111 9.96 -8.89 2.49
CA GLU A 111 11.14 -9.52 1.90
C GLU A 111 10.88 -10.94 1.41
N LYS A 112 10.10 -11.73 2.17
CA LYS A 112 9.67 -13.08 1.75
C LYS A 112 8.82 -13.01 0.48
N GLN A 113 7.86 -12.10 0.45
CA GLN A 113 7.01 -11.84 -0.71
C GLN A 113 7.85 -11.47 -1.95
N ARG A 114 8.75 -10.49 -1.81
CA ARG A 114 9.63 -10.02 -2.89
C ARG A 114 10.48 -11.15 -3.45
N LYS A 115 11.06 -11.98 -2.59
CA LYS A 115 11.87 -13.13 -3.00
C LYS A 115 11.03 -14.18 -3.75
N ALA A 116 9.84 -14.50 -3.24
CA ALA A 116 8.96 -15.47 -3.88
C ALA A 116 8.51 -15.00 -5.27
N LEU A 117 8.09 -13.73 -5.40
CA LEU A 117 7.71 -13.17 -6.70
C LEU A 117 8.88 -13.17 -7.70
N LYS A 118 10.11 -12.95 -7.24
CA LYS A 118 11.30 -13.04 -8.10
C LYS A 118 11.51 -14.46 -8.64
N ASP A 119 11.33 -15.47 -7.80
CA ASP A 119 11.47 -16.88 -8.19
C ASP A 119 10.36 -17.31 -9.17
N VAL A 120 9.11 -16.94 -8.87
CA VAL A 120 7.95 -17.15 -9.75
C VAL A 120 8.16 -16.45 -11.09
N GLN A 121 8.63 -15.19 -11.09
CA GLN A 121 8.89 -14.44 -12.31
C GLN A 121 10.00 -15.09 -13.15
N LYS A 122 11.06 -15.60 -12.51
CA LYS A 122 12.13 -16.31 -13.21
C LYS A 122 11.61 -17.52 -13.98
N TYR A 123 10.64 -18.25 -13.42
CA TYR A 123 9.97 -19.36 -14.09
C TYR A 123 9.06 -18.89 -15.23
N LEU A 124 8.33 -17.79 -15.06
CA LEU A 124 7.41 -17.28 -16.09
C LEU A 124 8.13 -16.64 -17.29
N ASN A 125 9.32 -16.06 -17.10
CA ASN A 125 10.04 -15.29 -18.12
C ASN A 125 10.23 -16.01 -19.48
N PRO A 126 10.60 -17.30 -19.55
CA PRO A 126 10.75 -18.02 -20.82
C PRO A 126 9.43 -18.21 -21.58
N HIS A 127 8.29 -18.10 -20.89
CA HIS A 127 6.94 -18.30 -21.45
C HIS A 127 6.24 -17.00 -21.81
N LEU A 128 6.88 -15.85 -21.58
CA LEU A 128 6.35 -14.57 -22.02
C LEU A 128 6.39 -14.48 -23.54
N PRO A 129 5.38 -13.86 -24.18
CA PRO A 129 5.41 -13.63 -25.62
C PRO A 129 6.67 -12.86 -25.97
N LYS A 130 7.40 -13.35 -26.97
CA LYS A 130 8.55 -12.61 -27.50
C LYS A 130 8.00 -11.32 -28.11
N PRO A 131 8.64 -10.16 -27.87
CA PRO A 131 8.23 -8.94 -28.54
C PRO A 131 8.32 -9.16 -30.06
N GLU A 132 7.19 -8.98 -30.74
CA GLU A 132 7.14 -8.98 -32.21
C GLU A 132 8.14 -7.94 -32.72
N GLY A 133 9.14 -8.41 -33.48
CA GLY A 133 10.27 -7.60 -33.94
C GLY A 133 11.66 -8.12 -33.56
N SER A 134 11.76 -9.18 -32.74
CA SER A 134 13.06 -9.81 -32.44
C SER A 134 13.55 -10.72 -33.58
N VAL A 135 13.85 -10.12 -34.74
CA VAL A 135 14.69 -10.74 -35.76
C VAL A 135 16.09 -10.85 -35.14
N ARG A 136 16.58 -12.08 -34.97
CA ARG A 136 17.93 -12.35 -34.47
C ARG A 136 18.97 -11.73 -35.42
N SER A 137 19.37 -10.50 -35.15
CA SER A 137 20.61 -9.92 -35.69
C SER A 137 21.74 -10.32 -34.76
N SER A 138 22.43 -11.40 -35.12
CA SER A 138 23.69 -11.83 -34.53
C SER A 138 24.80 -10.87 -34.96
N ALA A 139 24.82 -9.67 -34.37
CA ALA A 139 25.96 -8.77 -34.16
C ALA A 139 25.42 -7.46 -33.56
N SER A 140 25.95 -7.03 -32.41
CA SER A 140 25.65 -5.76 -31.71
C SER A 140 24.46 -5.70 -30.73
N SER A 141 24.50 -6.49 -29.64
CA SER A 141 23.58 -6.35 -28.47
C SER A 141 24.29 -5.89 -27.20
N ARG A 142 25.20 -4.90 -27.29
CA ARG A 142 25.85 -4.29 -26.12
C ARG A 142 25.41 -2.84 -25.82
N SER A 143 24.63 -2.21 -26.71
CA SER A 143 24.23 -0.80 -26.59
C SER A 143 22.84 -0.63 -25.94
N SER A 144 21.83 -1.39 -26.35
CA SER A 144 20.43 -1.20 -25.87
C SER A 144 20.20 -1.52 -24.38
N THR A 145 20.92 -2.49 -23.79
CA THR A 145 20.83 -2.77 -22.33
C THR A 145 21.54 -1.72 -21.49
N ARG A 146 22.60 -1.09 -22.03
CA ARG A 146 23.34 -0.02 -21.36
C ARG A 146 22.55 1.28 -21.30
N GLU A 147 21.82 1.61 -22.37
CA GLU A 147 20.95 2.78 -22.41
C GLU A 147 19.77 2.65 -21.43
N LYS A 148 19.11 1.49 -21.39
CA LYS A 148 18.01 1.24 -20.43
C LYS A 148 18.48 1.26 -18.96
N LEU A 149 19.70 0.80 -18.69
CA LEU A 149 20.30 0.90 -17.36
C LEU A 149 20.65 2.34 -16.98
N GLN A 150 21.16 3.14 -17.92
CA GLN A 150 21.45 4.56 -17.68
C GLN A 150 20.18 5.39 -17.48
N GLU A 151 19.11 5.10 -18.21
CA GLU A 151 17.82 5.78 -18.04
C GLU A 151 17.21 5.47 -16.67
N ALA A 152 17.24 4.20 -16.25
CA ALA A 152 16.80 3.80 -14.90
C ALA A 152 17.64 4.46 -13.79
N GLU A 153 18.96 4.59 -13.99
CA GLU A 153 19.85 5.27 -13.05
C GLU A 153 19.54 6.78 -12.96
N ARG A 154 19.23 7.43 -14.09
CA ARG A 154 18.82 8.84 -14.10
C ARG A 154 17.50 9.06 -13.37
N LEU A 155 16.52 8.19 -13.61
CA LEU A 155 15.21 8.27 -12.95
C LEU A 155 15.32 8.05 -11.44
N GLN A 156 16.21 7.15 -11.00
CA GLN A 156 16.48 6.94 -9.58
C GLN A 156 17.13 8.17 -8.93
N LYS A 157 18.12 8.78 -9.58
CA LYS A 157 18.76 10.02 -9.09
C LYS A 157 17.78 11.19 -9.01
N GLU A 158 16.86 11.31 -9.98
CA GLU A 158 15.84 12.36 -9.98
C GLU A 158 14.84 12.19 -8.82
N THR A 159 14.38 10.96 -8.57
CA THR A 159 13.46 10.70 -7.45
C THR A 159 14.15 10.91 -6.09
N GLU A 160 15.42 10.53 -5.96
CA GLU A 160 16.21 10.77 -4.75
C GLU A 160 16.42 12.26 -4.47
N LEU A 161 16.74 13.05 -5.51
CA LEU A 161 16.83 14.51 -5.39
C LEU A 161 15.49 15.13 -4.98
N LYS A 162 14.39 14.66 -5.56
CA LYS A 162 13.04 15.14 -5.21
C LYS A 162 12.69 14.85 -3.75
N ILE A 163 13.06 13.67 -3.24
CA ILE A 163 12.89 13.30 -1.83
C ILE A 163 13.77 14.19 -0.93
N GLN A 164 15.02 14.46 -1.32
CA GLN A 164 15.89 15.36 -0.54
C GLN A 164 15.33 16.78 -0.51
N GLN A 165 14.81 17.29 -1.63
CA GLN A 165 14.20 18.61 -1.70
C GLN A 165 12.96 18.70 -0.80
N GLN A 166 12.08 17.70 -0.84
CA GLN A 166 10.91 17.65 0.05
C GLN A 166 11.30 17.57 1.53
N ARG A 167 12.37 16.85 1.87
CA ARG A 167 12.88 16.79 3.24
C ARG A 167 13.44 18.13 3.70
N ALA A 168 14.21 18.82 2.84
CA ALA A 168 14.74 20.14 3.13
C ALA A 168 13.61 21.16 3.34
N GLU A 169 12.60 21.15 2.48
CA GLU A 169 11.42 22.02 2.60
C GLU A 169 10.62 21.71 3.86
N ALA A 170 10.45 20.43 4.22
CA ALA A 170 9.78 20.04 5.46
C ALA A 170 10.56 20.50 6.71
N THR A 171 11.89 20.42 6.69
CA THR A 171 12.71 20.93 7.79
C THR A 171 12.66 22.45 7.94
N GLU A 172 12.59 23.18 6.83
CA GLU A 172 12.44 24.63 6.86
C GLU A 172 11.08 25.04 7.42
N ARG A 173 10.00 24.37 6.96
CA ARG A 173 8.64 24.59 7.47
C ARG A 173 8.53 24.33 8.97
N ALA A 174 9.13 23.25 9.46
CA ALA A 174 9.16 22.95 10.89
C ALA A 174 9.91 24.01 11.72
N ALA A 175 11.02 24.54 11.19
CA ALA A 175 11.78 25.61 11.86
C ALA A 175 11.01 26.95 11.86
N GLU A 176 10.25 27.25 10.81
CA GLU A 176 9.39 28.44 10.73
C GLU A 176 8.22 28.33 11.72
N GLU A 177 7.58 27.17 11.82
CA GLU A 177 6.52 26.91 12.81
C GLU A 177 7.02 27.04 14.24
N GLU A 178 8.23 26.54 14.54
CA GLU A 178 8.84 26.69 15.86
C GLU A 178 9.10 28.16 16.19
N ARG A 179 9.61 28.96 15.22
CA ARG A 179 9.77 30.41 15.40
C ARG A 179 8.44 31.11 15.68
N MET A 180 7.39 30.76 14.96
CA MET A 180 6.06 31.34 15.19
C MET A 180 5.52 31.00 16.57
N HIS A 181 5.69 29.75 17.02
CA HIS A 181 5.31 29.32 18.36
C HIS A 181 6.12 30.06 19.46
N GLN A 182 7.42 30.28 19.25
CA GLN A 182 8.25 31.05 20.18
C GLN A 182 7.79 32.52 20.29
N LEU A 183 7.43 33.15 19.17
CA LEU A 183 6.89 34.51 19.18
C LEU A 183 5.53 34.59 19.89
N GLU A 184 4.64 33.63 19.66
CA GLU A 184 3.33 33.59 20.32
C GLU A 184 3.46 33.38 21.84
N THR A 185 4.36 32.50 22.26
CA THR A 185 4.63 32.25 23.68
C THR A 185 5.25 33.48 24.36
N ALA A 186 6.18 34.17 23.71
CA ALA A 186 6.75 35.43 24.20
C ALA A 186 5.68 36.52 24.34
N ARG A 187 4.81 36.68 23.33
CA ARG A 187 3.70 37.64 23.36
C ARG A 187 2.75 37.35 24.52
N LYS A 188 2.33 36.09 24.71
CA LYS A 188 1.47 35.68 25.83
C LYS A 188 2.12 35.94 27.19
N ALA A 189 3.44 35.78 27.30
CA ALA A 189 4.17 36.08 28.52
C ALA A 189 4.20 37.59 28.82
N GLU A 190 4.37 38.43 27.79
CA GLU A 190 4.34 39.88 27.92
C GLU A 190 2.94 40.40 28.30
N GLU A 191 1.89 39.90 27.66
CA GLU A 191 0.50 40.25 28.01
C GLU A 191 0.21 39.94 29.48
N LYS A 192 0.63 38.76 29.98
CA LYS A 192 0.51 38.41 31.40
C LYS A 192 1.26 39.35 32.34
N ARG A 193 2.45 39.83 31.93
CA ARG A 193 3.22 40.80 32.73
C ARG A 193 2.52 42.16 32.79
N ILE A 194 1.95 42.60 31.67
CA ILE A 194 1.19 43.86 31.61
C ILE A 194 -0.09 43.75 32.45
N GLU A 195 -0.80 42.62 32.37
CA GLU A 195 -1.99 42.33 33.20
C GLU A 195 -1.65 42.36 34.70
N ALA A 196 -0.56 41.67 35.10
CA ALA A 196 -0.11 41.65 36.48
C ALA A 196 0.29 43.05 36.98
N ALA A 197 0.99 43.84 36.15
CA ALA A 197 1.34 45.23 36.49
C ALA A 197 0.11 46.14 36.62
N ARG A 198 -0.95 45.91 35.82
CA ARG A 198 -2.23 46.63 35.94
C ARG A 198 -2.94 46.27 37.24
N GLN A 199 -2.99 44.99 37.61
CA GLN A 199 -3.60 44.53 38.86
C GLN A 199 -2.86 45.07 40.08
N ASP A 200 -1.52 45.06 40.09
CA ASP A 200 -0.72 45.60 41.19
C ASP A 200 -0.95 47.10 41.39
N ARG A 201 -1.09 47.86 40.29
CA ARG A 201 -1.42 49.30 40.32
C ARG A 201 -2.83 49.58 40.82
N GLN A 202 -3.79 48.66 40.63
CA GLN A 202 -5.15 48.77 41.17
C GLN A 202 -5.21 48.47 42.67
N LEU A 203 -4.28 47.67 43.20
CA LEU A 203 -4.20 47.33 44.63
C LEU A 203 -3.44 48.38 45.45
N GLN A 204 -2.72 49.29 44.81
CA GLN A 204 -1.98 50.40 45.43
C GLN A 204 -2.76 51.74 45.46
N MET A 205 -4.01 51.75 44.99
CA MET A 205 -4.98 52.85 45.09
C MET A 205 -6.06 52.52 46.13
#